data_AF-L5JRA3-F1
#
_entry.id   AF-L5JRA3-F1
#
_cell.length_a   1.000
_cell.length_b   1.000
_cell.length_c   1.000
_cell.angle_alpha   90.00
_cell.angle_beta   90.00
_cell.angle_gamma   90.00
#
_symmetry.space_group_name_H-M   'P 1'
#
loop_
_entity.id
_entity.type
_entity.pdbx_description
1 polymer ?
#
loop_
_entity_poly.entity_id
_entity_poly.type
_entity_poly.pdbx_seq_one_letter_code
_entity_poly.pdbx_strand_id
1 'polypeptide(L)'
;MLPHQVGPLSSRTFHYKLCGLLPSTAYTLQIRCIRHPLPGHWSEWSPSLKLTTPEQAPIVRLDTWWRQRQLDPRTVDVQLFWKVTSSEAHPSTPETFSKPHRSL
;
A
#
# COMPACT_ATOMS: atom_id res chain seq x y z
N MET A 1 -3.29 40.34 43.28
CA MET A 1 -2.90 39.89 41.93
C MET A 1 -4.04 39.01 41.40
N LEU A 2 -4.83 39.49 40.44
CA LEU A 2 -5.95 38.71 39.89
C LEU A 2 -5.43 37.68 38.89
N PRO A 3 -5.88 36.41 38.94
CA PRO A 3 -5.53 35.42 37.94
C PRO A 3 -6.15 35.86 36.60
N HIS A 4 -5.32 35.98 35.56
CA HIS A 4 -5.79 36.17 34.19
C HIS A 4 -6.60 34.93 33.81
N GLN A 5 -7.92 35.05 33.82
CA GLN A 5 -8.81 34.04 33.25
C GLN A 5 -8.58 34.05 31.74
N VAL A 6 -7.89 33.03 31.25
CA VAL A 6 -7.83 32.76 29.81
C VAL A 6 -9.23 32.30 29.42
N GLY A 7 -9.99 33.16 28.75
CA GLY A 7 -11.31 32.81 28.23
C GLY A 7 -11.25 31.54 27.35
N PRO A 8 -12.38 30.82 27.18
CA PRO A 8 -12.38 29.59 26.40
C PRO A 8 -11.83 29.85 25.01
N LEU A 9 -10.71 29.19 24.68
CA LEU A 9 -10.15 29.24 23.34
C LEU A 9 -11.21 28.64 22.41
N SER A 10 -11.62 29.39 21.39
CA SER A 10 -12.38 28.87 20.27
C SER A 10 -11.59 27.69 19.67
N SER A 11 -12.01 26.47 19.99
CA SER A 11 -11.41 25.26 19.43
C SER A 11 -11.90 25.14 18.00
N ARG A 12 -11.19 25.77 17.07
CA ARG A 12 -11.43 25.57 15.66
C ARG A 12 -10.80 24.23 15.26
N THR A 13 -11.63 23.23 15.05
CA THR A 13 -11.18 21.94 14.54
C THR A 13 -10.90 22.04 13.04
N PHE A 14 -9.71 21.63 12.62
CA PHE A 14 -9.35 21.51 11.20
C PHE A 14 -9.35 20.04 10.79
N HIS A 15 -9.95 19.75 9.64
CA HIS A 15 -9.97 18.40 9.07
C HIS A 15 -9.12 18.37 7.80
N TYR A 16 -8.24 17.38 7.70
CA TYR A 16 -7.41 17.15 6.53
C TYR A 16 -7.59 15.72 6.05
N LYS A 17 -7.66 15.53 4.73
CA LYS A 17 -7.69 14.22 4.10
C LYS A 17 -6.36 13.96 3.42
N LEU A 18 -5.63 12.95 3.89
CA LEU A 18 -4.42 12.47 3.25
C LEU A 18 -4.78 11.41 2.21
N CYS A 19 -4.37 11.63 0.96
CA CYS A 19 -4.67 10.76 -0.18
C CYS A 19 -3.37 10.14 -0.74
N GLY A 20 -3.49 9.06 -1.51
CA GLY A 20 -2.35 8.42 -2.19
C GLY A 20 -1.45 7.58 -1.28
N LEU A 21 -1.94 7.18 -0.11
CA LEU A 21 -1.25 6.22 0.75
C LEU A 21 -1.33 4.81 0.16
N LEU A 22 -0.27 4.03 0.33
CA LEU A 22 -0.25 2.62 -0.06
C LEU A 22 -1.29 1.85 0.77
N PRO A 23 -2.05 0.92 0.17
CA PRO A 23 -2.99 0.07 0.90
C PRO A 23 -2.26 -0.88 1.86
N SER A 24 -2.96 -1.36 2.89
CA SER A 24 -2.42 -2.30 3.88
C SER A 24 -1.04 -1.91 4.46
N THR A 25 -0.79 -0.61 4.61
CA THR A 25 0.51 -0.07 5.02
C THR A 25 0.38 0.71 6.33
N ALA A 26 1.28 0.43 7.27
CA ALA A 26 1.34 1.14 8.54
C ALA A 26 2.04 2.50 8.38
N TYR A 27 1.37 3.57 8.80
CA TYR A 27 1.87 4.94 8.80
C TYR A 27 1.91 5.50 10.21
N THR A 28 2.86 6.41 10.44
CA THR A 28 2.92 7.26 11.64
C THR A 28 2.76 8.71 11.21
N LEU A 29 1.72 9.39 11.71
CA LEU A 29 1.37 10.77 11.37
C LEU A 29 1.55 11.69 12.57
N GLN A 30 2.03 12.91 12.33
CA GLN A 30 2.13 14.00 13.31
C GLN A 30 1.79 15.33 12.65
N ILE A 31 1.24 16.26 13.44
CA ILE A 31 0.85 17.59 12.99
C ILE A 31 1.57 18.63 13.85
N ARG A 32 1.99 19.73 13.24
CA ARG A 32 2.39 20.96 13.95
C ARG A 32 1.79 22.15 13.24
N CYS A 33 1.54 23.23 13.97
CA CYS A 33 0.86 24.41 13.46
C CYS A 33 1.80 25.61 13.52
N ILE A 34 1.64 26.55 12.58
CA ILE A 34 2.24 27.87 12.64
C ILE A 34 1.12 28.90 12.49
N ARG A 35 1.25 30.05 13.15
CA ARG A 35 0.30 31.15 12.95
C ARG A 35 0.55 31.73 11.56
N HIS A 36 -0.50 31.84 10.75
CA HIS A 36 -0.45 32.52 9.45
C HIS A 36 -1.56 33.59 9.44
N PRO A 37 -1.30 34.83 8.98
CA PRO A 37 -0.08 35.34 8.36
C PRO A 37 0.96 35.91 9.35
N LEU A 38 0.73 35.78 10.65
CA LEU A 38 1.61 36.37 11.67
C LEU A 38 2.99 35.70 11.68
N PRO A 39 4.10 36.45 11.80
CA PRO A 39 5.40 35.86 12.04
C PRO A 39 5.40 35.10 13.37
N GLY A 40 6.16 34.00 13.42
CA GLY A 40 6.25 33.19 14.63
C GLY A 40 6.96 31.86 14.37
N HIS A 41 7.15 31.12 15.46
CA HIS A 41 7.69 29.77 15.40
C HIS A 41 6.58 28.75 15.18
N TRP A 42 6.96 27.59 14.61
CA TRP A 42 6.11 26.41 14.62
C TRP A 42 5.83 25.98 16.06
N SER A 43 4.66 25.41 16.30
CA SER A 43 4.38 24.70 17.54
C SER A 43 5.26 23.46 17.65
N GLU A 44 5.30 22.89 18.85
CA GLU A 44 5.71 21.50 19.04
C GLU A 44 4.85 20.56 18.19
N TRP A 45 5.40 19.38 17.90
CA TRP A 45 4.68 18.31 17.23
C TRP A 45 3.58 17.75 18.13
N SER A 46 2.46 17.38 17.51
CA SER A 46 1.44 16.57 18.16
C SER A 46 2.00 15.19 18.55
N PRO A 47 1.35 14.48 19.47
CA PRO A 47 1.55 13.04 19.63
C PRO A 47 1.44 12.31 18.29
N SER A 48 2.18 11.21 18.16
CA SER A 48 2.13 10.35 16.98
C SER A 48 0.82 9.60 16.90
N LEU A 49 0.14 9.70 15.76
CA LEU A 49 -0.97 8.84 15.40
C LEU A 49 -0.46 7.70 14.53
N LYS A 50 -0.56 6.47 15.02
CA LYS A 50 -0.26 5.27 14.23
C LYS A 50 -1.56 4.75 13.63
N LEU A 51 -1.55 4.48 12.32
CA LEU A 51 -2.69 3.91 11.61
C LEU A 51 -2.21 2.97 10.51
N THR A 52 -3.08 2.03 10.15
CA THR A 52 -2.89 1.18 8.97
C THR A 52 -3.96 1.53 7.96
N THR A 53 -3.57 1.72 6.70
CA THR A 53 -4.53 1.97 5.62
C THR A 53 -5.36 0.73 5.33
N PRO A 54 -6.60 0.89 4.84
CA PRO A 54 -7.43 -0.24 4.45
C PRO A 54 -6.74 -1.14 3.43
N GLU A 55 -7.09 -2.42 3.47
CA GLU A 55 -6.73 -3.35 2.41
C GLU A 55 -7.42 -2.94 1.09
N GLN A 56 -6.72 -3.14 -0.02
CA GLN A 56 -7.27 -2.98 -1.36
C GLN A 56 -7.13 -4.30 -2.09
N ALA A 57 -8.12 -4.64 -2.92
CA ALA A 57 -8.06 -5.84 -3.75
C ALA A 57 -6.76 -5.86 -4.56
N PRO A 58 -6.04 -7.00 -4.58
CA PRO A 58 -4.75 -7.06 -5.24
C PRO A 58 -4.92 -6.87 -6.75
N ILE A 59 -4.23 -5.88 -7.31
CA ILE A 59 -4.24 -5.60 -8.77
C ILE A 59 -3.15 -6.43 -9.49
N VAL A 60 -2.67 -7.48 -8.84
CA VAL A 60 -1.55 -8.28 -9.33
C VAL A 60 -1.98 -9.17 -10.50
N ARG A 61 -1.13 -9.26 -11.52
CA ARG A 61 -1.24 -10.31 -12.53
C ARG A 61 -0.48 -11.54 -12.03
N LEU A 62 -1.05 -12.71 -12.28
CA LEU A 62 -0.41 -13.99 -12.01
C LEU A 62 0.08 -14.57 -13.32
N ASP A 63 1.32 -15.04 -13.34
CA ASP A 63 1.80 -15.95 -14.37
C ASP A 63 1.41 -17.35 -13.94
N THR A 64 0.62 -18.04 -14.77
CA THR A 64 -0.02 -19.30 -14.44
C THR A 64 0.39 -20.36 -15.44
N TRP A 65 0.89 -21.49 -14.95
CA TRP A 65 1.24 -22.64 -15.78
C TRP A 65 0.79 -23.93 -15.12
N TRP A 66 0.71 -25.00 -15.90
CA TRP A 66 0.29 -26.30 -15.39
C TRP A 66 1.04 -27.42 -16.08
N ARG A 67 1.09 -28.59 -15.44
CA ARG A 67 1.55 -29.82 -16.06
C ARG A 67 0.52 -30.91 -15.87
N GLN A 68 0.42 -31.79 -16.86
CA GLN A 68 -0.38 -33.01 -16.80
C GLN A 68 0.50 -34.24 -16.86
N ARG A 69 0.08 -35.29 -16.16
CA ARG A 69 0.67 -36.61 -16.25
C ARG A 69 -0.46 -37.65 -16.29
N GLN A 70 -0.43 -38.53 -17.29
CA GLN A 70 -1.33 -39.68 -17.35
C GLN A 70 -0.92 -40.68 -16.26
N LEU A 71 -1.87 -41.11 -15.44
CA LEU A 71 -1.67 -42.15 -14.44
C LEU A 71 -2.23 -43.48 -14.94
N ASP A 72 -3.40 -43.45 -15.56
CA ASP A 72 -4.07 -44.59 -16.20
C ASP A 72 -4.98 -44.08 -17.35
N PRO A 73 -5.60 -44.94 -18.18
CA PRO A 73 -6.41 -44.52 -19.33
C PRO A 73 -7.64 -43.66 -19.01
N ARG A 74 -8.05 -43.56 -17.74
CA ARG A 74 -9.20 -42.76 -17.28
C ARG A 74 -8.81 -41.65 -16.31
N THR A 75 -7.57 -41.63 -15.82
CA THR A 75 -7.11 -40.72 -14.77
C THR A 75 -5.91 -39.89 -15.22
N VAL A 76 -6.07 -38.57 -15.14
CA VAL A 76 -5.00 -37.59 -15.38
C VAL A 76 -4.70 -36.85 -14.09
N ASP A 77 -3.42 -36.77 -13.74
CA ASP A 77 -2.90 -35.90 -12.69
C ASP A 77 -2.63 -34.52 -13.30
N VAL A 78 -3.18 -33.47 -12.69
CA VAL A 78 -3.00 -32.08 -13.13
C VAL A 78 -2.43 -31.28 -11.97
N GLN A 79 -1.29 -30.64 -12.20
CA GLN A 79 -0.66 -29.75 -11.23
C GLN A 79 -0.62 -28.33 -11.77
N LEU A 80 -1.25 -27.42 -11.04
CA LEU A 80 -1.32 -26.00 -11.32
C LEU A 80 -0.26 -25.25 -10.52
N PHE A 81 0.42 -24.31 -11.18
CA PHE A 81 1.44 -23.46 -10.59
C PHE A 81 1.15 -22.00 -10.98
N TRP A 82 1.47 -21.08 -10.09
CA TRP A 82 1.35 -19.65 -10.34
C TRP A 82 2.42 -18.86 -9.60
N LYS A 83 2.83 -17.72 -10.15
CA LYS A 83 3.68 -16.71 -9.50
C LYS A 83 3.14 -15.32 -9.76
N VAL A 84 3.36 -14.40 -8.83
CA VAL A 84 3.04 -12.97 -9.02
C VAL A 84 3.97 -12.40 -10.08
N THR A 85 3.41 -11.83 -11.15
CA THR A 85 4.22 -11.03 -12.08
C THR A 85 4.44 -9.67 -11.46
N SER A 86 5.70 -9.27 -11.27
CA SER A 86 6.00 -7.87 -10.97
C SER A 86 5.56 -7.05 -12.18
N SER A 87 4.50 -6.25 -12.04
CA SER A 87 4.10 -5.27 -13.05
C SER A 87 4.95 -4.01 -12.91
N GLU A 88 6.28 -4.16 -12.96
CA GLU A 88 7.17 -3.01 -13.07
C GLU A 88 7.45 -2.79 -14.55
N ALA A 89 6.68 -1.88 -15.14
CA ALA A 89 6.82 -1.51 -16.54
C ALA A 89 8.15 -0.75 -16.75
N HIS A 90 9.19 -1.48 -17.19
CA HIS A 90 10.29 -0.90 -17.96
C HIS A 90 10.63 -1.82 -19.15
N PRO A 91 10.79 -1.28 -20.38
CA PRO A 91 10.94 -2.06 -21.58
C PRO A 91 12.41 -2.42 -21.80
N SER A 92 12.80 -3.65 -21.47
CA SER A 92 14.05 -4.19 -22.02
C SER A 92 14.08 -5.70 -21.95
N THR A 93 14.18 -6.26 -23.17
CA THR A 93 14.64 -7.60 -23.57
C THR A 93 13.64 -8.76 -23.49
N PRO A 94 13.40 -9.48 -24.61
CA PRO A 94 12.64 -10.72 -24.60
C PRO A 94 13.52 -11.83 -24.01
N GLU A 95 13.42 -12.07 -22.70
CA GLU A 95 13.91 -13.32 -22.13
C GLU A 95 13.05 -14.46 -22.67
N THR A 96 13.64 -15.24 -23.57
CA THR A 96 13.08 -16.47 -24.10
C THR A 96 12.95 -17.45 -22.95
N PHE A 97 11.79 -17.46 -22.30
CA PHE A 97 11.42 -18.52 -21.39
C PHE A 97 11.15 -19.77 -22.24
N SER A 98 12.19 -20.58 -22.45
CA SER A 98 12.08 -21.89 -23.08
C SER A 98 11.10 -22.73 -22.30
N LYS A 99 9.85 -22.75 -22.77
CA LYS A 99 8.84 -23.72 -22.35
C LYS A 99 9.40 -25.13 -22.62
N PRO A 100 9.14 -26.12 -21.76
CA PRO A 100 9.51 -27.49 -22.05
C PRO A 100 8.86 -27.92 -23.36
N HIS A 101 9.71 -28.28 -24.32
CA HIS A 101 9.34 -28.74 -25.65
C HIS A 101 8.44 -29.97 -25.51
N ARG A 102 7.21 -29.85 -26.00
CA ARG A 102 6.24 -30.94 -26.08
C ARG A 102 6.73 -31.89 -27.16
N SER A 103 7.40 -32.96 -26.78
CA SER A 103 7.64 -34.09 -27.70
C SER A 103 6.32 -34.84 -27.86
N LEU A 104 5.87 -34.94 -29.11
CA LEU A 104 4.74 -35.75 -29.59
C LEU A 104 4.94 -37.23 -29.26
#